data_AF-A0A4W3GCR4-F1
#
_entry.id   AF-A0A4W3GCR4-F1
#
_cell.length_a   1.000
_cell.length_b   1.000
_cell.length_c   1.000
_cell.angle_alpha   90.00
_cell.angle_beta   90.00
_cell.angle_gamma   90.00
#
_symmetry.space_group_name_H-M   'P 1'
#
loop_
_entity.id
_entity.type
_entity.pdbx_description
1 polymer ?
#
loop_
_entity_poly.entity_id
_entity_poly.type
_entity_poly.pdbx_seq_one_letter_code
_entity_poly.pdbx_strand_id
1 'polypeptide(L)'
;MSILRCAARASLLTGRLPIRNGFYTTNAHARNAYTPQEIVGGISDAELLLPELLKKAGYTNKIIGKWHLGHREHFHPLRHGFDQWFGAPNCHFGPYNNMVKPNIPVYNNSEMVGRYYEEFDINLKTGESNLTQIYLQEALQFIRDQALKKLEPFFLYWAIDATHAPVYASKSFLKTSQRGL
;
A
#
# COMPACT_ATOMS: atom_id res chain seq x y z
N MET A 1 13.68 6.49 -14.29
CA MET A 1 12.41 6.82 -14.97
C MET A 1 11.41 5.71 -14.66
N SER A 2 10.66 5.78 -13.55
CA SER A 2 9.78 4.68 -13.11
C SER A 2 8.36 4.87 -13.67
N ILE A 3 7.94 3.97 -14.54
CA ILE A 3 6.52 3.81 -14.90
C ILE A 3 5.72 3.55 -13.61
N LEU A 4 4.54 4.16 -13.56
CA LEU A 4 3.83 4.61 -12.36
C LEU A 4 3.19 3.48 -11.54
N ARG A 5 3.47 3.50 -10.25
CA ARG A 5 3.02 2.49 -9.29
C ARG A 5 1.52 2.56 -8.96
N CYS A 6 0.94 3.74 -8.87
CA CYS A 6 -0.50 3.92 -8.59
C CYS A 6 -1.38 3.56 -9.80
N ALA A 7 -0.99 3.96 -11.01
CA ALA A 7 -1.75 3.69 -12.23
C ALA A 7 -1.85 2.17 -12.51
N ALA A 8 -0.75 1.43 -12.28
CA ALA A 8 -0.76 -0.02 -12.36
C ALA A 8 -1.65 -0.66 -11.29
N ARG A 9 -1.63 -0.15 -10.05
CA ARG A 9 -2.47 -0.65 -8.95
C ARG A 9 -3.94 -0.37 -9.18
N ALA A 10 -4.28 0.83 -9.64
CA ALA A 10 -5.63 1.18 -10.04
C ALA A 10 -6.12 0.26 -11.17
N SER A 11 -5.27 0.01 -12.18
CA SER A 11 -5.62 -0.92 -13.27
C SER A 11 -5.83 -2.35 -12.80
N LEU A 12 -5.00 -2.82 -11.86
CA LEU A 12 -5.14 -4.15 -11.27
C LEU A 12 -6.47 -4.29 -10.51
N LEU A 13 -6.84 -3.30 -9.71
CA LEU A 13 -8.02 -3.37 -8.86
C LEU A 13 -9.32 -3.08 -9.60
N THR A 14 -9.28 -2.31 -10.69
CA THR A 14 -10.46 -1.98 -11.52
C THR A 14 -10.61 -2.87 -12.76
N GLY A 15 -9.55 -3.57 -13.17
CA GLY A 15 -9.50 -4.24 -14.48
C GLY A 15 -9.53 -3.27 -15.67
N ARG A 16 -9.29 -1.97 -15.45
CA ARG A 16 -9.47 -0.90 -16.45
C ARG A 16 -8.19 -0.08 -16.63
N LEU A 17 -7.95 0.41 -17.84
CA LEU A 17 -6.79 1.25 -18.13
C LEU A 17 -6.79 2.56 -17.31
N PRO A 18 -5.62 3.15 -16.98
CA PRO A 18 -5.54 4.37 -16.19
C PRO A 18 -6.30 5.56 -16.79
N ILE A 19 -6.35 5.65 -18.12
CA ILE A 19 -7.12 6.68 -18.84
C ILE A 19 -8.64 6.55 -18.62
N ARG A 20 -9.11 5.36 -18.23
CA ARG A 20 -10.53 5.08 -17.95
C ARG A 20 -10.89 5.26 -16.47
N ASN A 21 -9.98 4.88 -15.57
CA ASN A 21 -10.19 4.94 -14.12
C ASN A 21 -9.69 6.23 -13.45
N GLY A 22 -9.15 7.18 -14.23
CA GLY A 22 -8.75 8.50 -13.75
C GLY A 22 -7.32 8.62 -13.23
N PHE A 23 -6.51 7.55 -13.23
CA PHE A 23 -5.12 7.58 -12.76
C PHE A 23 -4.13 8.05 -13.84
N TYR A 24 -4.33 9.26 -14.36
CA TYR A 24 -3.45 9.92 -15.33
C TYR A 24 -3.42 11.44 -15.10
N THR A 25 -2.61 12.17 -15.87
CA THR A 25 -2.61 13.65 -15.84
C THR A 25 -2.80 14.22 -17.23
N THR A 26 -3.44 15.38 -17.29
CA THR A 26 -3.61 16.21 -18.48
C THR A 26 -2.75 17.48 -18.43
N ASN A 27 -1.94 17.68 -17.37
CA ASN A 27 -1.14 18.90 -17.20
C ASN A 27 -0.14 19.13 -18.35
N ALA A 28 0.34 18.04 -18.97
CA ALA A 28 1.05 18.05 -20.24
C ALA A 28 1.00 16.65 -20.87
N HIS A 29 1.22 16.58 -22.19
CA HIS A 29 1.22 15.31 -22.92
C HIS A 29 2.32 14.35 -22.44
N ALA A 30 2.00 13.05 -22.42
CA ALA A 30 2.92 11.96 -22.09
C ALA A 30 3.67 12.12 -20.75
N ARG A 31 3.03 12.75 -19.76
CA ARG A 31 3.60 12.90 -18.41
C ARG A 31 3.18 11.78 -17.49
N ASN A 32 4.13 11.38 -16.66
CA ASN A 32 3.87 10.43 -15.60
C ASN A 32 3.21 11.14 -14.40
N ALA A 33 2.14 10.58 -13.83
CA ALA A 33 1.48 11.10 -12.64
C ALA A 33 1.18 10.03 -11.59
N TYR A 34 1.29 10.39 -10.31
CA TYR A 34 1.00 9.51 -9.19
C TYR A 34 0.26 10.19 -8.06
N THR A 35 0.00 9.47 -6.96
CA THR A 35 -0.69 9.95 -5.75
C THR A 35 0.31 10.26 -4.62
N PRO A 36 1.05 11.38 -4.67
CA PRO A 36 1.89 11.84 -3.57
C PRO A 36 1.04 12.30 -2.37
N GLN A 37 1.68 12.73 -1.27
CA GLN A 37 0.98 13.19 -0.07
C GLN A 37 0.15 14.46 -0.30
N GLU A 38 0.52 15.27 -1.30
CA GLU A 38 -0.17 16.51 -1.65
C GLU A 38 -1.31 16.34 -2.67
N ILE A 39 -1.57 15.11 -3.13
CA ILE A 39 -2.60 14.87 -4.15
C ILE A 39 -4.00 15.14 -3.60
N VAL A 40 -4.82 15.88 -4.35
CA VAL A 40 -6.21 16.16 -3.97
C VAL A 40 -7.12 14.97 -4.31
N GLY A 41 -6.88 14.32 -5.44
CA GLY A 41 -7.67 13.21 -5.98
C GLY A 41 -7.19 11.82 -5.55
N GLY A 42 -7.92 10.81 -6.00
CA GLY A 42 -7.71 9.40 -5.71
C GLY A 42 -8.71 8.54 -6.48
N ILE A 43 -8.88 7.29 -6.07
CA ILE A 43 -9.86 6.38 -6.67
C ILE A 43 -11.29 6.92 -6.50
N SER A 44 -12.04 6.94 -7.59
CA SER A 44 -13.42 7.44 -7.59
C SER A 44 -14.37 6.40 -7.02
N ASP A 45 -15.39 6.83 -6.27
CA ASP A 45 -16.49 5.97 -5.81
C ASP A 45 -17.30 5.36 -6.98
N ALA A 46 -17.13 5.87 -8.21
CA ALA A 46 -17.74 5.32 -9.42
C ALA A 46 -17.00 4.09 -9.98
N GLU A 47 -15.75 3.85 -9.56
CA GLU A 47 -14.99 2.66 -9.98
C GLU A 47 -15.30 1.50 -9.02
N LEU A 48 -15.63 0.33 -9.58
CA LEU A 48 -15.84 -0.88 -8.79
C LEU A 48 -14.51 -1.62 -8.65
N LEU A 49 -14.03 -1.78 -7.42
CA LEU A 49 -12.81 -2.51 -7.15
C LEU A 49 -13.07 -4.01 -6.97
N LEU A 50 -12.07 -4.82 -7.33
CA LEU A 50 -12.06 -6.26 -7.14
C LEU A 50 -12.56 -6.73 -5.76
N PRO A 51 -12.07 -6.21 -4.61
CA PRO A 51 -12.57 -6.62 -3.30
C PRO A 51 -14.07 -6.31 -3.09
N GLU A 52 -14.62 -5.25 -3.67
CA GLU A 52 -16.07 -4.97 -3.57
C GLU A 52 -16.89 -6.02 -4.31
N LEU A 53 -16.40 -6.49 -5.46
CA LEU A 53 -17.03 -7.57 -6.22
C LEU A 53 -16.90 -8.91 -5.48
N LEU A 54 -15.73 -9.21 -4.93
CA LEU A 54 -15.48 -10.44 -4.15
C LEU A 54 -16.32 -10.48 -2.87
N LYS A 55 -16.57 -9.34 -2.24
CA LYS A 55 -17.42 -9.24 -1.06
C LYS A 55 -18.85 -9.74 -1.32
N LYS A 56 -19.39 -9.54 -2.54
CA LYS A 56 -20.70 -10.09 -2.95
C LYS A 56 -20.71 -11.62 -3.00
N ALA A 57 -19.55 -12.25 -3.17
CA ALA A 57 -19.37 -13.70 -3.15
C ALA A 57 -18.95 -14.23 -1.75
N GLY A 58 -19.04 -13.40 -0.71
CA GLY A 58 -18.76 -13.81 0.68
C GLY A 58 -17.27 -13.82 1.06
N TYR A 59 -16.40 -13.16 0.28
CA TYR A 59 -14.98 -13.06 0.63
C TYR A 59 -14.73 -12.07 1.77
N THR A 60 -13.83 -12.44 2.69
CA THR A 60 -13.15 -11.46 3.54
C THR A 60 -11.89 -10.96 2.84
N ASN A 61 -11.77 -9.64 2.68
CA ASN A 61 -10.69 -9.02 1.92
C ASN A 61 -9.71 -8.27 2.84
N LYS A 62 -8.41 -8.58 2.77
CA LYS A 62 -7.36 -7.83 3.47
C LYS A 62 -6.34 -7.28 2.49
N ILE A 63 -5.95 -6.02 2.67
CA ILE A 63 -4.76 -5.44 2.05
C ILE A 63 -3.64 -5.35 3.08
N ILE A 64 -2.43 -5.73 2.68
CA ILE A 64 -1.22 -5.55 3.50
C ILE A 64 -0.17 -4.81 2.67
N GLY A 65 0.38 -3.75 3.24
CA GLY A 65 1.37 -2.89 2.59
C GLY A 65 0.74 -1.68 1.91
N LYS A 66 1.33 -1.29 0.78
CA LYS A 66 1.07 0.03 0.17
C LYS A 66 -0.24 0.06 -0.60
N TRP A 67 -1.06 1.08 -0.34
CA TRP A 67 -2.30 1.35 -1.07
C TRP A 67 -2.06 2.14 -2.37
N HIS A 68 -1.68 3.42 -2.27
CA HIS A 68 -1.32 4.29 -3.39
C HIS A 68 -2.46 4.59 -4.39
N LEU A 69 -3.71 4.59 -3.92
CA LEU A 69 -4.90 5.00 -4.69
C LEU A 69 -5.57 6.28 -4.11
N GLY A 70 -4.82 7.05 -3.31
CA GLY A 70 -5.30 8.23 -2.60
C GLY A 70 -5.09 8.07 -1.09
N HIS A 71 -4.78 9.18 -0.41
CA HIS A 71 -4.48 9.18 1.03
C HIS A 71 -5.56 9.84 1.89
N ARG A 72 -6.45 10.61 1.27
CA ARG A 72 -7.56 11.30 1.96
C ARG A 72 -8.63 10.28 2.34
N GLU A 73 -9.42 10.62 3.35
CA GLU A 73 -10.43 9.74 3.96
C GLU A 73 -11.36 9.06 2.94
N HIS A 74 -11.83 9.79 1.93
CA HIS A 74 -12.72 9.24 0.90
C HIS A 74 -12.10 8.11 0.08
N PHE A 75 -10.76 8.08 -0.03
CA PHE A 75 -10.02 7.08 -0.80
C PHE A 75 -9.49 5.93 0.06
N HIS A 76 -9.90 5.86 1.33
CA HIS A 76 -9.43 4.86 2.29
C HIS A 76 -9.82 3.44 1.83
N PRO A 77 -8.91 2.45 1.83
CA PRO A 77 -9.18 1.13 1.24
C PRO A 77 -10.38 0.40 1.86
N LEU A 78 -10.68 0.65 3.14
CA LEU A 78 -11.86 0.08 3.80
C LEU A 78 -13.20 0.58 3.25
N ARG A 79 -13.21 1.74 2.57
CA ARG A 79 -14.38 2.26 1.86
C ARG A 79 -14.54 1.63 0.47
N HIS A 80 -13.48 1.00 -0.04
CA HIS A 80 -13.38 0.45 -1.40
C HIS A 80 -13.24 -1.08 -1.36
N GLY A 81 -14.01 -1.73 -0.48
CA GLY A 81 -14.23 -3.19 -0.46
C GLY A 81 -13.30 -4.02 0.43
N PHE A 82 -12.19 -3.46 0.92
CA PHE A 82 -11.35 -4.17 1.90
C PHE A 82 -12.01 -4.17 3.29
N ASP A 83 -11.95 -5.29 4.00
CA ASP A 83 -12.44 -5.40 5.38
C ASP A 83 -11.34 -5.10 6.39
N GLN A 84 -10.08 -5.36 6.02
CA GLN A 84 -8.91 -5.14 6.87
C GLN A 84 -7.76 -4.50 6.10
N TRP A 85 -6.97 -3.67 6.78
CA TRP A 85 -5.76 -3.07 6.23
C TRP A 85 -4.65 -3.00 7.26
N PHE A 86 -3.44 -3.37 6.87
CA PHE A 86 -2.23 -2.96 7.58
C PHE A 86 -1.21 -2.39 6.60
N GLY A 87 -0.87 -1.11 6.69
CA GLY A 87 0.11 -0.49 5.79
C GLY A 87 -0.09 1.01 5.58
N ALA A 88 0.46 1.55 4.50
CA ALA A 88 0.53 3.00 4.28
C ALA A 88 -0.18 3.44 2.97
N PRO A 89 -0.83 4.63 2.96
CA PRO A 89 -1.45 5.17 1.76
C PRO A 89 -0.43 5.59 0.70
N ASN A 90 0.78 5.99 1.11
CA ASN A 90 1.83 6.51 0.25
C ASN A 90 3.08 5.61 0.26
N CYS A 91 4.17 6.07 -0.39
CA CYS A 91 5.48 5.40 -0.32
C CYS A 91 6.11 5.52 1.08
N HIS A 92 7.19 4.80 1.34
CA HIS A 92 7.94 4.90 2.60
C HIS A 92 9.13 5.87 2.50
N PHE A 93 9.02 6.94 1.70
CA PHE A 93 10.12 7.91 1.54
C PHE A 93 10.15 8.90 2.71
N GLY A 94 11.36 9.25 3.17
CA GLY A 94 11.63 10.17 4.28
C GLY A 94 13.10 10.04 4.73
N PRO A 95 13.45 10.42 5.98
CA PRO A 95 12.60 11.12 6.95
C PRO A 95 12.28 12.54 6.48
N TYR A 96 11.08 13.03 6.81
CA TYR A 96 10.73 14.44 6.62
C TYR A 96 10.89 15.23 7.93
N ASN A 97 10.95 16.56 7.81
CA ASN A 97 11.19 17.45 8.93
C ASN A 97 9.92 17.79 9.76
N ASN A 98 8.78 17.16 9.47
CA ASN A 98 7.46 17.36 10.09
C ASN A 98 6.90 18.81 10.09
N MET A 99 7.67 19.82 9.67
CA MET A 99 7.24 21.21 9.51
C MET A 99 6.64 21.48 8.14
N VAL A 100 7.28 20.97 7.08
CA VAL A 100 6.86 21.20 5.69
C VAL A 100 6.05 20.02 5.17
N LYS A 101 6.44 18.81 5.58
CA LYS A 101 5.83 17.56 5.17
C LYS A 101 5.92 16.57 6.33
N PRO A 102 4.81 15.93 6.72
CA PRO A 102 4.85 14.94 7.78
C PRO A 102 5.46 13.63 7.27
N ASN A 103 6.04 12.86 8.20
CA ASN A 103 6.31 11.45 7.99
C ASN A 103 5.03 10.69 7.65
N ILE A 104 5.19 9.67 6.82
CA ILE A 104 4.06 9.01 6.17
C ILE A 104 3.41 8.05 7.18
N PRO A 105 2.09 8.13 7.38
CA PRO A 105 1.39 7.31 8.35
C PRO A 105 1.27 5.84 7.91
N VAL A 106 1.33 4.96 8.89
CA VAL A 106 1.00 3.53 8.79
C VAL A 106 -0.29 3.29 9.57
N TYR A 107 -1.22 2.58 8.95
CA TYR A 107 -2.55 2.30 9.47
C TYR A 107 -2.70 0.83 9.86
N ASN A 108 -3.45 0.62 10.93
CA ASN A 108 -4.15 -0.63 11.20
C ASN A 108 -5.65 -0.34 11.10
N ASN A 109 -6.27 -0.84 10.05
CA ASN A 109 -7.62 -0.51 9.62
C ASN A 109 -7.79 1.00 9.45
N SER A 110 -8.67 1.63 10.22
CA SER A 110 -8.93 3.07 10.16
C SER A 110 -8.02 3.91 11.07
N GLU A 111 -7.23 3.26 11.93
CA GLU A 111 -6.42 3.93 12.93
C GLU A 111 -4.96 4.05 12.48
N MET A 112 -4.41 5.26 12.57
CA MET A 112 -2.97 5.47 12.38
C MET A 112 -2.24 4.92 13.61
N VAL A 113 -1.40 3.91 13.41
CA VAL A 113 -0.62 3.25 14.48
C VAL A 113 0.81 3.78 14.60
N GLY A 114 1.21 4.66 13.68
CA GLY A 114 2.51 5.33 13.70
C GLY A 114 2.89 5.88 12.34
N ARG A 115 4.14 6.30 12.18
CA ARG A 115 4.71 6.84 10.94
C ARG A 115 6.03 6.17 10.60
N TYR A 116 6.38 6.15 9.32
CA TYR A 116 7.72 5.75 8.89
C TYR A 116 8.77 6.71 9.46
N TYR A 117 9.93 6.18 9.82
CA TYR A 117 11.03 6.91 10.48
C TYR A 117 10.70 7.44 11.89
N GLU A 118 9.59 6.99 12.46
CA GLU A 118 9.17 7.24 13.85
C GLU A 118 8.93 5.87 14.53
N GLU A 119 7.69 5.39 14.63
CA GLU A 119 7.39 4.06 15.16
C GLU A 119 7.82 2.93 14.21
N PHE A 120 7.91 3.23 12.90
CA PHE A 120 8.34 2.29 11.87
C PHE A 120 9.69 2.68 11.28
N ASP A 121 10.76 2.28 11.95
CA ASP A 121 12.13 2.64 11.58
C ASP A 121 12.57 2.05 10.23
N ILE A 122 13.23 2.91 9.44
CA ILE A 122 13.94 2.55 8.22
C ILE A 122 15.30 3.24 8.26
N ASN A 123 16.36 2.47 8.53
CA ASN A 123 17.70 3.01 8.61
C ASN A 123 18.30 3.19 7.21
N LEU A 124 18.35 4.44 6.74
CA LEU A 124 18.88 4.75 5.39
C LEU A 124 20.38 4.46 5.22
N LYS A 125 21.15 4.38 6.30
CA LYS A 125 22.60 4.08 6.22
C LYS A 125 22.86 2.60 6.04
N THR A 126 22.08 1.75 6.69
CA THR A 126 22.27 0.29 6.69
C THR A 126 21.30 -0.44 5.78
N GLY A 127 20.16 0.17 5.41
CA GLY A 127 19.03 -0.50 4.76
C GLY A 127 18.19 -1.33 5.72
N GLU A 128 18.40 -1.23 7.03
CA GLU A 128 17.71 -2.07 8.02
C GLU A 128 16.27 -1.59 8.26
N SER A 129 15.29 -2.49 8.14
CA SER A 129 13.92 -2.30 8.61
C SER A 129 13.20 -3.64 8.79
N ASN A 130 12.34 -3.74 9.80
CA ASN A 130 11.55 -4.94 10.09
C ASN A 130 10.19 -4.99 9.38
N LEU A 131 9.86 -4.00 8.55
CA LEU A 131 8.55 -3.87 7.90
C LEU A 131 8.12 -5.13 7.13
N THR A 132 9.02 -5.77 6.38
CA THR A 132 8.68 -7.01 5.65
C THR A 132 8.31 -8.15 6.59
N GLN A 133 8.95 -8.25 7.76
CA GLN A 133 8.61 -9.25 8.77
C GLN A 133 7.26 -8.94 9.42
N ILE A 134 6.96 -7.67 9.69
CA ILE A 134 5.66 -7.24 10.20
C ILE A 134 4.56 -7.59 9.17
N TYR A 135 4.75 -7.24 7.90
CA TYR A 135 3.80 -7.60 6.83
C TYR A 135 3.62 -9.11 6.66
N LEU A 136 4.68 -9.91 6.87
CA LEU A 136 4.59 -11.36 6.87
C LEU A 136 3.74 -11.86 8.04
N GLN A 137 3.95 -11.35 9.26
CA GLN A 137 3.14 -11.75 10.41
C GLN A 137 1.67 -11.37 10.23
N GLU A 138 1.39 -10.18 9.71
CA GLU A 138 0.03 -9.73 9.38
C GLU A 138 -0.68 -10.64 8.37
N ALA A 139 0.06 -11.17 7.40
CA ALA A 139 -0.45 -12.10 6.40
C ALA A 139 -0.72 -13.48 7.01
N LEU A 140 0.24 -14.02 7.78
CA LEU A 140 0.10 -15.30 8.44
C LEU A 140 -1.05 -15.29 9.46
N GLN A 141 -1.18 -14.22 10.24
CA GLN A 141 -2.27 -14.05 11.20
C GLN A 141 -3.62 -14.05 10.47
N PHE A 142 -3.76 -13.25 9.41
CA PHE A 142 -4.99 -13.21 8.62
C PHE A 142 -5.35 -14.58 8.05
N ILE A 143 -4.39 -15.28 7.42
CA ILE A 143 -4.66 -16.62 6.85
C ILE A 143 -5.08 -17.62 7.93
N ARG A 144 -4.44 -17.60 9.12
CA ARG A 144 -4.83 -18.45 10.24
C ARG A 144 -6.25 -18.14 10.71
N ASP A 145 -6.58 -16.86 10.88
CA ASP A 145 -7.92 -16.45 11.33
C ASP A 145 -9.00 -16.86 10.33
N GLN A 146 -8.75 -16.74 9.03
CA GLN A 146 -9.70 -17.18 7.99
C GLN A 146 -9.80 -18.71 7.94
N ALA A 147 -8.69 -19.45 8.13
CA ALA A 147 -8.70 -20.91 8.16
C ALA A 147 -9.56 -21.47 9.31
N LEU A 148 -9.64 -20.77 10.45
CA LEU A 148 -10.51 -21.14 11.57
C LEU A 148 -12.00 -21.04 11.23
N LYS A 149 -12.38 -20.16 10.29
CA LYS A 149 -13.78 -19.96 9.87
C LYS A 149 -14.29 -21.01 8.88
N LYS A 150 -13.40 -21.83 8.31
CA LYS A 150 -13.61 -23.02 7.43
C LYS A 150 -14.54 -22.91 6.20
N LEU A 151 -15.41 -21.89 6.10
CA LEU A 151 -16.44 -21.75 5.07
C LEU A 151 -16.40 -20.38 4.37
N GLU A 152 -15.66 -19.41 4.90
CA GLU A 152 -15.49 -18.09 4.28
C GLU A 152 -14.23 -18.06 3.42
N PRO A 153 -14.32 -17.82 2.10
CA PRO A 153 -13.14 -17.60 1.28
C PRO A 153 -12.47 -16.27 1.65
N PHE A 154 -11.17 -16.15 1.42
CA PHE A 154 -10.43 -14.93 1.69
C PHE A 154 -9.67 -14.44 0.46
N PHE A 155 -9.50 -13.12 0.39
CA PHE A 155 -8.65 -12.45 -0.58
C PHE A 155 -7.60 -11.64 0.15
N LEU A 156 -6.33 -11.97 -0.08
CA LEU A 156 -5.19 -11.26 0.47
C LEU A 156 -4.46 -10.49 -0.64
N TYR A 157 -4.53 -9.17 -0.59
CA TYR A 157 -3.73 -8.29 -1.45
C TYR A 157 -2.42 -7.92 -0.74
N TRP A 158 -1.38 -8.74 -0.96
CA TRP A 158 -0.06 -8.56 -0.35
C TRP A 158 0.84 -7.65 -1.19
N ALA A 159 0.78 -6.35 -0.89
CA ALA A 159 1.37 -5.27 -1.64
C ALA A 159 2.62 -4.67 -0.97
N ILE A 160 3.57 -5.54 -0.60
CA ILE A 160 4.86 -5.14 -0.01
C ILE A 160 5.66 -4.23 -0.96
N ASP A 161 6.50 -3.38 -0.39
CA ASP A 161 7.26 -2.41 -1.17
C ASP A 161 8.72 -2.25 -0.76
N ALA A 162 9.29 -3.22 -0.05
CA ALA A 162 10.70 -3.23 0.37
C ALA A 162 11.72 -3.03 -0.76
N THR A 163 11.37 -3.43 -2.00
CA THR A 163 12.21 -3.29 -3.20
C THR A 163 12.16 -1.90 -3.84
N HIS A 164 11.25 -1.03 -3.38
CA HIS A 164 11.16 0.34 -3.82
C HIS A 164 12.16 1.21 -3.04
N ALA A 165 12.84 2.15 -3.71
CA ALA A 165 13.78 3.03 -3.02
C ALA A 165 13.09 3.98 -2.02
N PRO A 166 13.66 4.21 -0.83
CA PRO A 166 14.86 3.58 -0.29
C PRO A 166 14.65 2.11 0.08
N VAL A 167 15.48 1.23 -0.50
CA VAL A 167 15.31 -0.22 -0.36
C VAL A 167 15.68 -0.65 1.06
N TYR A 168 14.93 -1.60 1.63
CA TYR A 168 15.17 -2.07 2.99
C TYR A 168 15.02 -3.60 3.13
N ALA A 169 15.65 -4.16 4.17
CA ALA A 169 15.47 -5.55 4.58
C ALA A 169 15.66 -5.69 6.10
N SER A 170 15.12 -6.77 6.69
CA SER A 170 15.38 -7.07 8.10
C SER A 170 16.81 -7.54 8.28
N LYS A 171 17.37 -7.36 9.49
CA LYS A 171 18.77 -7.64 9.81
C LYS A 171 19.30 -8.98 9.28
N SER A 172 18.49 -10.03 9.37
CA SER A 172 18.84 -11.39 8.92
C SER A 172 19.06 -11.53 7.41
N PHE A 173 18.52 -10.62 6.60
CA PHE A 173 18.65 -10.64 5.14
C PHE A 173 19.67 -9.61 4.63
N LEU A 174 20.19 -8.74 5.49
CA LEU A 174 21.17 -7.73 5.08
C LEU A 174 22.48 -8.37 4.61
N LYS A 175 22.95 -7.92 3.44
CA LYS A 175 24.15 -8.35 2.71
C LYS A 175 24.15 -9.84 2.34
N THR A 176 22.98 -10.43 2.16
CA THR A 176 22.86 -11.86 1.79
C THR A 176 22.64 -12.07 0.29
N SER A 177 22.23 -11.03 -0.46
CA SER A 177 22.00 -11.13 -1.91
C SER A 177 23.21 -10.71 -2.75
N GLN A 178 23.32 -11.27 -3.97
CA GLN A 178 24.45 -11.01 -4.90
C GLN A 178 24.59 -9.55 -5.35
N ARG A 179 23.52 -8.74 -5.30
CA ARG A 179 23.49 -7.37 -5.84
C ARG A 179 23.46 -6.27 -4.79
N GLY A 180 23.72 -6.61 -3.53
CA GLY A 180 23.65 -5.64 -2.45
C GLY A 180 22.21 -5.35 -2.04
N LEU A 181 21.73 -6.22 -1.17
CA LEU A 181 20.94 -5.96 0.03
C LEU A 181 21.00 -7.21 0.88
#